data_AF-A0A815QX24-F1
#
_entry.id   AF-A0A815QX24-F1
#
_cell.length_a   1.000
_cell.length_b   1.000
_cell.length_c   1.000
_cell.angle_alpha   90.00
_cell.angle_beta   90.00
_cell.angle_gamma   90.00
#
_symmetry.space_group_name_H-M   'P 1'
#
loop_
_entity.id
_entity.type
_entity.pdbx_description
1 polymer ?
#
loop_
_entity_poly.entity_id
_entity_poly.type
_entity_poly.pdbx_seq_one_letter_code
_entity_poly.pdbx_strand_id
1 'polypeptide(L)' 'MLEWEEELIQHQASRNEIYGRYIDDIFMTTNVNTDEITTLLDKVQHKDPNIKITTTIAETVHFLDVAIMNDNGN' A
#
# COMPACT_ATOMS: atom_id res chain seq x y z
N MET A 1 -10.48 2.01 8.58
CA MET A 1 -10.52 0.61 8.06
C MET A 1 -10.43 -0.45 9.16
N LEU A 2 -9.77 -0.22 10.31
CA LEU A 2 -9.67 -1.23 11.39
C LEU A 2 -11.00 -1.60 12.07
N GLU A 3 -11.93 -0.65 12.17
CA GLU A 3 -13.21 -0.83 12.87
C GLU A 3 -14.07 -1.99 12.33
N TRP A 4 -14.00 -2.25 11.01
CA TRP A 4 -14.81 -3.29 10.35
C TRP A 4 -14.21 -4.69 10.42
N GLU A 5 -12.90 -4.80 10.70
CA GLU A 5 -12.19 -6.07 10.80
C GLU A 5 -12.23 -6.65 12.23
N GLU A 6 -12.62 -5.83 13.22
CA GLU A 6 -12.46 -6.15 14.64
C GLU A 6 -13.32 -7.34 15.10
N GLU A 7 -14.58 -7.43 14.65
CA GLU A 7 -15.45 -8.57 14.94
C GLU A 7 -14.89 -9.89 14.35
N LEU A 8 -14.32 -9.82 13.14
CA LEU A 8 -13.73 -10.98 12.48
C LEU A 8 -12.46 -11.42 13.23
N ILE A 9 -11.61 -10.49 13.64
CA ILE A 9 -10.40 -10.78 14.42
C ILE A 9 -10.78 -11.48 15.74
N GLN A 10 -11.79 -10.98 16.45
CA GLN A 10 -12.27 -11.59 17.70
C GLN A 10 -12.85 -12.99 17.47
N HIS A 11 -13.60 -13.18 16.39
CA HIS A 11 -14.15 -14.47 16.01
C HIS A 11 -13.05 -15.51 15.79
N GLN A 12 -12.07 -15.20 14.94
CA GLN A 12 -10.94 -16.07 14.61
C GLN A 12 -10.12 -16.42 15.86
N ALA A 13 -9.84 -15.42 16.70
CA ALA A 13 -9.12 -15.62 17.96
C ALA A 13 -9.86 -16.58 18.91
N SER A 14 -11.19 -16.47 19.02
CA SER A 14 -12.01 -17.35 19.88
C SER A 14 -11.99 -18.83 19.47
N ARG A 15 -11.59 -19.11 18.23
CA ARG A 15 -11.56 -20.45 17.62
C ARG A 15 -10.15 -20.98 17.41
N ASN A 16 -9.13 -20.25 17.88
CA ASN A 16 -7.73 -20.57 17.66
C ASN A 16 -7.37 -20.65 16.15
N GLU A 17 -8.03 -19.81 15.35
CA GLU A 17 -7.82 -19.66 13.91
C GLU A 17 -6.84 -18.49 13.64
N ILE A 18 -6.15 -18.54 12.50
CA ILE A 18 -5.15 -17.52 12.13
C ILE A 18 -5.82 -16.44 11.30
N TYR A 19 -5.65 -15.19 11.72
CA TYR A 19 -5.98 -14.01 10.93
C TYR A 19 -4.71 -13.38 10.34
N GLY A 20 -4.74 -13.06 9.05
CA GLY A 20 -3.68 -12.34 8.36
C GLY A 20 -4.28 -11.40 7.32
N ARG A 21 -3.67 -10.22 7.15
CA ARG A 21 -4.02 -9.28 6.07
C ARG A 21 -3.00 -9.42 4.96
N TYR A 22 -3.48 -9.67 3.75
CA TYR A 22 -2.67 -9.61 2.54
C TYR A 22 -3.06 -8.34 1.78
N ILE A 23 -2.06 -7.51 1.47
CA ILE A 23 -2.22 -6.34 0.62
C ILE A 23 -1.30 -6.58 -0.56
N ASP A 24 -1.90 -6.77 -1.74
CA ASP A 24 -1.16 -7.08 -2.97
C ASP A 24 -0.53 -5.80 -3.53
N ASP A 25 -1.38 -4.82 -3.85
CA ASP A 25 -0.97 -3.56 -4.43
C ASP A 25 -1.44 -2.38 -3.58
N ILE A 26 -0.59 -1.36 -3.49
CA ILE A 26 -0.88 -0.10 -2.81
C ILE A 26 -0.78 1.02 -3.84
N PHE A 27 -1.81 1.84 -3.90
CA PHE A 27 -1.81 3.09 -4.66
C PHE A 27 -1.78 4.30 -3.70
N MET A 28 -1.04 5.34 -4.07
CA MET A 28 -1.04 6.61 -3.35
C MET A 28 -0.79 7.80 -4.28
N THR A 29 -1.39 8.95 -3.95
CA THR A 29 -1.08 10.26 -4.54
C THR A 29 -0.26 11.08 -3.55
N THR A 30 0.70 11.87 -4.05
CA THR A 30 1.48 12.80 -3.23
C THR A 30 1.87 14.03 -4.04
N ASN A 31 2.13 15.14 -3.35
CA ASN A 31 2.61 16.40 -3.93
C ASN A 31 4.08 16.68 -3.56
N VAL A 32 4.78 15.68 -3.02
CA VAL A 32 6.22 15.77 -2.75
C VAL A 32 7.00 15.55 -4.04
N ASN A 33 8.18 16.15 -4.15
CA ASN A 33 9.00 16.01 -5.35
C ASN A 33 9.52 14.57 -5.54
N THR A 34 9.93 14.25 -6.77
CA THR A 34 10.42 12.92 -7.17
C THR A 34 11.60 12.42 -6.33
N ASP A 35 12.48 13.30 -5.87
CA ASP A 35 13.66 12.92 -5.08
C ASP A 35 13.26 12.42 -3.68
N GLU A 36 12.30 13.10 -3.05
CA GLU A 36 11.72 12.69 -1.77
C GLU A 36 10.95 11.38 -1.91
N ILE A 37 10.18 11.22 -2.98
CA ILE A 37 9.47 9.96 -3.29
C ILE A 37 10.48 8.82 -3.42
N THR A 38 11.51 9.01 -4.25
CA THR A 38 12.53 7.98 -4.52
C THR A 38 13.26 7.59 -3.23
N THR A 39 13.63 8.57 -2.40
CA THR A 39 14.27 8.33 -1.10
C THR A 39 13.38 7.50 -0.16
N LEU A 40 12.07 7.77 -0.14
CA LEU A 40 11.12 6.98 0.64
C LEU A 40 11.01 5.56 0.09
N LEU A 41 10.82 5.39 -1.22
CA LEU A 41 10.69 4.07 -1.85
C LEU A 41 11.93 3.20 -1.62
N ASP A 42 13.12 3.78 -1.72
CA ASP A 42 14.37 3.07 -1.42
C ASP A 42 14.41 2.57 0.03
N LYS A 43 13.94 3.37 1.01
CA LYS A 43 13.86 2.92 2.40
C LYS A 43 12.90 1.75 2.58
N VAL A 44 11.74 1.79 1.90
CA VAL A 44 10.75 0.71 2.02
C VAL A 44 11.26 -0.58 1.35
N GLN A 45 11.96 -0.47 0.22
CA GLN A 45 12.55 -1.60 -0.50
C GLN A 45 13.51 -2.44 0.36
N HIS A 46 14.18 -1.80 1.33
CA HIS A 46 15.16 -2.45 2.21
C HIS A 46 14.60 -2.79 3.60
N LYS A 47 13.31 -2.55 3.84
CA LYS A 47 12.71 -2.71 5.18
C LYS A 47 12.55 -4.19 5.57
N ASP A 48 12.27 -5.07 4.62
CA ASP A 48 12.10 -6.51 4.85
C ASP A 48 12.91 -7.29 3.82
N PRO A 49 13.82 -8.20 4.24
CA PRO A 49 14.69 -8.93 3.32
C PRO A 49 13.95 -9.92 2.41
N ASN A 50 12.70 -10.28 2.73
CA ASN A 50 11.91 -11.26 1.99
C ASN A 50 10.86 -10.62 1.09
N ILE A 51 10.61 -9.31 1.23
CA ILE A 51 9.60 -8.60 0.47
C ILE A 51 10.29 -7.68 -0.54
N LYS A 52 10.11 -7.97 -1.83
CA LYS A 52 10.54 -7.09 -2.90
C LYS A 52 9.37 -6.22 -3.34
N ILE A 53 9.52 -4.91 -3.21
CA ILE A 53 8.52 -3.95 -3.71
C ILE A 53 8.91 -3.59 -5.15
N THR A 54 7.90 -3.48 -6.00
CA THR A 54 8.05 -2.89 -7.34
C THR A 54 7.26 -1.61 -7.35
N THR A 55 7.85 -0.54 -7.86
CA THR A 55 7.26 0.80 -7.82
C THR A 55 7.13 1.34 -9.24
N THR A 56 6.07 2.11 -9.46
CA THR A 56 5.86 2.85 -10.71
C THR A 56 5.35 4.23 -10.33
N ILE A 57 6.02 5.26 -10.83
CA ILE A 57 5.65 6.66 -10.61
C ILE A 57 5.18 7.20 -11.94
N ALA A 58 3.96 7.72 -11.98
CA ALA A 58 3.38 8.35 -13.16
C ALA A 58 2.31 9.35 -12.74
N GLU A 59 2.07 10.37 -13.57
CA GLU A 59 0.96 11.32 -13.39
C GLU A 59 -0.41 10.64 -13.48
N THR A 60 -0.49 9.57 -14.27
CA THR A 60 -1.67 8.70 -14.39
C THR A 60 -1.26 7.26 -14.14
N VAL A 61 -1.97 6.57 -13.24
CA VAL A 61 -1.78 5.15 -12.94
C VAL A 61 -3.09 4.40 -13.14
N HIS A 62 -3.04 3.30 -13.89
CA HIS A 62 -4.13 2.35 -13.99
C HIS A 62 -4.03 1.35 -12.84
N PHE A 63 -4.99 1.35 -11.93
CA PHE A 63 -5.07 0.47 -10.78
C PHE A 63 -6.39 -0.31 -10.81
N LEU A 64 -6.31 -1.61 -11.06
CA LEU A 64 -7.47 -2.47 -11.33
C LEU A 64 -8.34 -1.84 -12.44
N ASP A 65 -9.63 -1.63 -12.17
CA ASP A 65 -10.59 -1.04 -13.10
C ASP A 65 -10.66 0.50 -13.04
N VAL A 66 -9.74 1.16 -12.32
CA VAL A 66 -9.75 2.61 -12.09
C VAL A 66 -8.49 3.26 -12.64
N ALA A 67 -8.65 4.34 -13.42
CA ALA A 67 -7.56 5.23 -13.78
C ALA A 67 -7.53 6.40 -12.78
N ILE A 68 -6.39 6.66 -12.16
CA ILE A 68 -6.22 7.75 -11.21
C ILE A 68 -5.18 8.72 -11.75
N MET A 69 -5.53 10.00 -11.77
CA MET A 69 -4.71 11.09 -12.29
C MET A 69 -4.47 12.11 -11.20
N ASN A 70 -3.22 12.57 -11.06
CA ASN A 70 -2.86 13.66 -10.15
C ASN A 70 -2.70 14.98 -10.90
N ASP A 71 -3.82 15.65 -11.20
CA ASP A 71 -3.88 16.86 -12.03
C ASP A 71 -3.08 18.05 -11.50
N ASN A 72 -2.73 18.04 -10.21
CA ASN A 72 -2.10 19.17 -9.52
C ASN A 72 -0.82 18.77 -8.75
N GLY A 73 -0.29 17.57 -8.99
CA GLY A 73 0.97 17.11 -8.37
C GLY A 73 2.17 17.75 -9.05
N ASN A 74 3.10 18.28 -8.25
CA ASN A 74 4.39 18.80 -8.74
C ASN A 74 5.40 17.69 -8.97
#